data_AF-A0A8I1TFC2-F1
#
_entry.id   AF-A0A8I1TFC2-F1
#
_cell.length_a   1.000
_cell.length_b   1.000
_cell.length_c   1.000
_cell.angle_alpha   90.00
_cell.angle_beta   90.00
_cell.angle_gamma   90.00
#
_symmetry.space_group_name_H-M   'P 1'
#
loop_
_entity.id
_entity.type
_entity.pdbx_description
1 polymer ?
#
loop_
_entity_poly.entity_id
_entity_poly.type
_entity_poly.pdbx_seq_one_letter_code
_entity_poly.pdbx_strand_id
1 'polypeptide(L)'
;MAFGHKPTYALTGLVLLPALLFPSSAKASDGDIDTVLLILFLLVLLYPLPAIVGFLRGHPNRWLIALINMVFGGTVLGWFGSLIWAMQAVHRSPTGNHGGESGLNLFANDVQAVRLETPGLQPAATGIDDISERLLRLKALHDRGALSPAEYEALKREAIYGR
;
A
#
# COMPACT_ATOMS: atom_id res chain seq x y z
N MET A 1 -2.12 -56.18 -4.26
CA MET A 1 -0.95 -55.43 -3.75
C MET A 1 -0.64 -54.32 -4.74
N ALA A 2 -0.46 -53.11 -4.23
CA ALA A 2 -0.47 -51.85 -4.96
C ALA A 2 0.86 -51.54 -5.64
N PHE A 3 0.82 -51.04 -6.88
CA PHE A 3 1.88 -50.22 -7.44
C PHE A 3 1.29 -48.85 -7.76
N GLY A 4 1.40 -47.96 -6.78
CA GLY A 4 1.07 -46.55 -6.92
C GLY A 4 2.21 -45.82 -7.61
N HIS A 5 1.98 -45.40 -8.85
CA HIS A 5 2.71 -44.27 -9.42
C HIS A 5 1.80 -43.06 -9.30
N LYS A 6 2.21 -42.08 -8.48
CA LYS A 6 1.68 -40.72 -8.57
C LYS A 6 2.63 -39.94 -9.46
N PRO A 7 2.24 -39.55 -10.67
CA PRO A 7 2.99 -38.54 -11.37
C PRO A 7 2.60 -37.17 -10.81
N THR A 8 3.62 -36.52 -10.28
CA THR A 8 3.66 -35.14 -9.81
C THR A 8 3.39 -34.21 -11.00
N TYR A 9 2.12 -33.89 -11.26
CA TYR A 9 1.74 -32.83 -12.19
C TYR A 9 1.34 -31.59 -11.40
N ALA A 10 2.31 -30.89 -10.86
CA ALA A 10 2.08 -29.60 -10.23
C ALA A 10 3.15 -28.63 -10.74
N LEU A 11 2.69 -27.54 -11.36
CA LEU A 11 3.40 -26.27 -11.58
C LEU A 11 4.10 -25.99 -12.93
N THR A 12 3.66 -26.57 -14.04
CA THR A 12 4.10 -26.12 -15.40
C THR A 12 2.95 -25.98 -16.40
N GLY A 13 1.79 -25.48 -15.95
CA GLY A 13 0.55 -25.47 -16.75
C GLY A 13 0.05 -24.12 -17.26
N LEU A 14 0.68 -22.98 -16.94
CA LEU A 14 0.05 -21.67 -17.19
C LEU A 14 0.91 -20.70 -18.02
N VAL A 15 1.48 -21.15 -19.13
CA VAL A 15 1.97 -20.24 -20.21
C VAL A 15 1.67 -20.79 -21.62
N LEU A 16 1.18 -22.03 -21.77
CA LEU A 16 1.14 -22.73 -23.07
C LEU A 16 -0.24 -22.77 -23.76
N LEU A 17 -1.11 -21.80 -23.48
CA LEU A 17 -2.46 -21.75 -24.06
C LEU A 17 -2.62 -21.17 -25.48
N PRO A 18 -1.59 -20.72 -26.22
CA PRO A 18 -1.76 -20.55 -27.67
C PRO A 18 -1.63 -21.88 -28.41
N ALA A 19 -0.77 -22.80 -27.95
CA ALA A 19 -0.31 -23.93 -28.77
C ALA A 19 -1.34 -25.05 -29.02
N LEU A 20 -2.43 -25.11 -28.25
CA LEU A 20 -3.45 -26.17 -28.37
C LEU A 20 -4.62 -25.83 -29.31
N LEU A 21 -4.67 -24.60 -29.85
CA LEU A 21 -5.70 -24.19 -30.83
C LEU A 21 -5.16 -23.99 -32.25
N PHE A 22 -3.85 -24.13 -32.48
CA PHE A 22 -3.27 -24.06 -33.81
C PHE A 22 -3.18 -25.46 -34.42
N PRO A 23 -3.99 -25.81 -35.45
CA PRO A 23 -3.65 -26.96 -36.28
C PRO A 23 -2.26 -26.71 -36.85
N SER A 24 -1.31 -27.55 -36.46
CA SER A 24 0.03 -27.58 -37.04
C SER A 24 -0.07 -28.07 -38.48
N SER A 25 -0.44 -27.17 -39.39
CA SER A 25 -0.31 -27.28 -40.85
C SER A 25 -0.80 -25.98 -41.51
N ALA A 26 -0.04 -24.91 -41.37
CA ALA A 26 -0.14 -23.76 -42.27
C ALA A 26 1.28 -23.28 -42.56
N LYS A 27 1.66 -23.18 -43.83
CA LYS A 27 2.83 -22.38 -44.19
C LYS A 27 2.49 -20.96 -43.81
N ALA A 28 3.23 -20.38 -42.87
CA ALA A 28 3.10 -18.98 -42.50
C ALA A 28 3.28 -18.14 -43.79
N SER A 29 2.19 -17.54 -44.25
CA SER A 29 2.22 -16.52 -45.29
C SER A 29 2.66 -15.20 -44.65
N ASP A 30 3.20 -14.26 -45.42
CA ASP A 30 3.60 -12.94 -44.87
C ASP A 30 2.44 -12.26 -44.11
N GLY A 31 1.19 -12.46 -44.56
CA GLY A 31 0.00 -11.95 -43.87
C GLY A 31 -0.28 -12.60 -42.50
N ASP A 32 0.19 -13.84 -42.27
CA ASP A 32 0.08 -14.48 -40.94
C ASP A 32 1.05 -13.85 -39.94
N ILE A 33 2.25 -13.47 -40.40
CA ILE A 33 3.26 -12.83 -39.54
C ILE A 33 2.77 -11.44 -39.10
N ASP A 34 2.26 -10.63 -40.04
CA ASP A 34 1.71 -9.31 -39.73
C ASP A 34 0.55 -9.38 -38.73
N THR A 35 -0.33 -10.38 -38.90
CA THR A 35 -1.46 -10.61 -37.99
C THR A 35 -0.98 -10.99 -36.58
N VAL A 36 0.01 -11.88 -36.48
CA VAL A 36 0.59 -12.28 -35.19
C VAL A 36 1.27 -11.10 -34.51
N LEU A 37 2.01 -10.28 -35.24
CA LEU A 37 2.68 -9.08 -34.71
C LEU A 37 1.66 -8.06 -34.19
N LEU A 38 0.56 -7.84 -34.90
CA LEU A 38 -0.52 -6.96 -34.46
C LEU A 38 -1.16 -7.45 -33.15
N ILE A 39 -1.44 -8.76 -33.03
CA ILE A 39 -2.02 -9.35 -31.82
C ILE A 39 -1.04 -9.22 -30.65
N LEU A 40 0.24 -9.51 -30.86
CA LEU A 40 1.27 -9.39 -29.83
C LEU A 40 1.41 -7.93 -29.35
N PHE A 41 1.40 -6.99 -30.28
CA PHE A 41 1.44 -5.56 -29.98
C PHE A 41 0.24 -5.14 -29.11
N LEU A 42 -0.97 -5.55 -29.46
CA LEU A 42 -2.17 -5.28 -28.66
C LEU A 42 -2.08 -5.91 -27.27
N LEU A 43 -1.59 -7.15 -27.16
CA LEU A 43 -1.42 -7.81 -25.86
C LEU A 43 -0.43 -7.06 -24.97
N VAL A 44 0.71 -6.62 -25.51
CA VAL A 44 1.72 -5.87 -24.75
C VAL A 44 1.17 -4.53 -24.23
N LEU A 45 0.30 -3.87 -25.01
CA LEU A 45 -0.33 -2.61 -24.60
C LEU A 45 -1.48 -2.80 -23.62
N LEU A 46 -2.32 -3.83 -23.82
CA LEU A 46 -3.57 -4.00 -23.08
C LEU A 46 -3.39 -4.81 -21.79
N TYR A 47 -2.45 -5.74 -21.76
CA TYR A 47 -2.19 -6.58 -20.60
C TYR A 47 -1.81 -5.79 -19.32
N PRO A 48 -0.94 -4.76 -19.35
CA PRO A 48 -0.57 -4.03 -18.14
C PRO A 48 -1.61 -2.99 -17.68
N LEU A 49 -2.72 -2.79 -18.40
CA LEU A 49 -3.71 -1.75 -18.08
C LEU A 49 -4.16 -1.73 -16.61
N PRO A 50 -4.53 -2.86 -15.98
CA PRO A 50 -4.97 -2.88 -14.58
C PRO A 50 -3.90 -2.34 -13.62
N ALA A 51 -2.64 -2.71 -13.85
CA ALA A 51 -1.52 -2.23 -13.07
C ALA A 51 -1.32 -0.72 -13.29
N ILE A 52 -1.30 -0.26 -14.54
CA ILE A 52 -1.14 1.17 -14.89
C ILE A 52 -2.21 2.01 -14.21
N VAL A 53 -3.49 1.60 -14.26
CA VAL A 53 -4.60 2.29 -13.59
C VAL A 53 -4.37 2.37 -12.07
N GLY A 54 -3.87 1.30 -11.45
CA GLY A 54 -3.52 1.29 -10.02
C GLY A 54 -2.43 2.29 -9.66
N PHE A 55 -1.39 2.42 -10.50
CA PHE A 55 -0.30 3.38 -10.29
C PHE A 55 -0.73 4.82 -10.53
N LEU A 56 -1.44 5.10 -11.63
CA LEU A 56 -1.91 6.46 -11.97
C LEU A 56 -2.86 7.03 -10.92
N ARG A 57 -3.65 6.17 -10.27
CA ARG A 57 -4.59 6.58 -9.21
C ARG A 57 -3.96 6.60 -7.81
N GLY A 58 -2.68 6.28 -7.68
CA GLY A 58 -2.00 6.21 -6.38
C GLY A 58 -2.66 5.21 -5.42
N HIS A 59 -3.21 4.11 -5.95
CA HIS A 59 -3.93 3.14 -5.13
C HIS A 59 -2.99 2.54 -4.06
N PRO A 60 -3.40 2.45 -2.78
CA PRO A 60 -2.52 1.99 -1.71
C PRO A 60 -1.95 0.59 -1.97
N ASN A 61 -2.73 -0.26 -2.63
CA ASN A 61 -2.33 -1.62 -2.98
C ASN A 61 -1.83 -1.74 -4.44
N ARG A 62 -1.33 -0.67 -5.06
CA ARG A 62 -0.87 -0.64 -6.47
C ARG A 62 0.12 -1.76 -6.81
N TRP A 63 1.05 -2.06 -5.91
CA TRP A 63 2.02 -3.15 -6.07
C TRP A 63 1.38 -4.54 -6.04
N LEU A 64 0.37 -4.72 -5.18
CA LEU A 64 -0.36 -5.99 -5.09
C LEU A 64 -1.25 -6.21 -6.31
N ILE A 65 -1.89 -5.14 -6.81
CA ILE A 65 -2.62 -5.17 -8.09
C ILE A 65 -1.67 -5.55 -9.22
N ALA A 66 -0.46 -4.96 -9.28
CA ALA A 66 0.53 -5.28 -10.30
C ALA A 66 0.98 -6.75 -10.24
N LEU A 67 1.21 -7.28 -9.03
CA LEU A 67 1.60 -8.67 -8.82
C LEU A 67 0.50 -9.65 -9.28
N ILE A 68 -0.76 -9.37 -8.92
CA ILE A 68 -1.89 -10.20 -9.35
C ILE A 68 -2.07 -10.10 -10.85
N ASN A 69 -1.94 -8.91 -11.44
CA ASN A 69 -2.01 -8.77 -12.89
C ASN A 69 -0.88 -9.55 -13.58
N MET A 70 0.32 -9.62 -13.02
CA MET A 70 1.43 -10.37 -13.61
C MET A 70 1.25 -11.89 -13.51
N VAL A 71 0.71 -12.41 -12.40
CA VAL A 71 0.55 -13.86 -12.18
C VAL A 71 -0.76 -14.39 -12.76
N PHE A 72 -1.84 -13.61 -12.63
CA PHE A 72 -3.21 -14.02 -12.98
C PHE A 72 -3.84 -13.20 -14.12
N GLY A 73 -3.20 -12.13 -14.61
CA GLY A 73 -3.76 -11.28 -15.68
C GLY A 73 -3.82 -11.95 -17.04
N GLY A 74 -3.22 -13.14 -17.20
CA GLY A 74 -3.44 -14.00 -18.37
C GLY A 74 -4.83 -14.64 -18.39
N THR A 75 -5.57 -14.56 -17.29
CA THR A 75 -6.96 -15.04 -17.20
C THR A 75 -7.92 -13.86 -17.29
N VAL A 76 -9.07 -14.05 -17.96
CA VAL A 76 -10.12 -13.01 -18.05
C VAL A 76 -10.54 -12.56 -16.64
N LEU A 77 -10.72 -13.50 -15.71
CA LEU A 77 -11.09 -13.21 -14.33
C LEU A 77 -10.01 -12.45 -13.56
N GLY A 78 -8.74 -12.83 -13.69
CA GLY A 78 -7.63 -12.12 -13.03
C GLY A 78 -7.40 -10.72 -13.60
N TRP A 79 -7.52 -10.56 -14.91
CA TRP A 79 -7.40 -9.26 -15.59
C TRP A 79 -8.53 -8.31 -15.18
N PHE A 80 -9.80 -8.73 -15.30
CA PHE A 80 -10.92 -7.90 -14.88
C PHE A 80 -10.99 -7.70 -13.37
N GLY A 81 -10.68 -8.72 -12.57
CA GLY A 81 -10.65 -8.63 -11.11
C GLY A 81 -9.61 -7.62 -10.62
N SER A 82 -8.41 -7.64 -11.20
CA SER A 82 -7.38 -6.64 -10.89
C SER A 82 -7.76 -5.24 -11.38
N LEU A 83 -8.45 -5.12 -12.52
CA LEU A 83 -8.94 -3.84 -13.05
C LEU A 83 -10.02 -3.23 -12.15
N ILE A 84 -11.03 -4.02 -11.76
CA ILE A 84 -12.08 -3.62 -10.82
C ILE A 84 -11.43 -3.18 -9.51
N TRP A 85 -10.44 -3.93 -9.03
CA TRP A 85 -9.76 -3.56 -7.79
C TRP A 85 -8.97 -2.26 -7.92
N ALA A 86 -8.29 -2.03 -9.05
CA ALA A 86 -7.62 -0.76 -9.34
C ALA A 86 -8.59 0.44 -9.42
N MET A 87 -9.83 0.16 -9.84
CA MET A 87 -10.89 1.17 -9.94
C MET A 87 -11.62 1.44 -8.62
N GLN A 88 -11.55 0.51 -7.65
CA GLN A 88 -12.25 0.63 -6.37
C GLN A 88 -11.69 1.78 -5.52
N ALA A 89 -12.57 2.65 -5.02
CA ALA A 89 -12.19 3.71 -4.10
C ALA A 89 -11.93 3.12 -2.70
N VAL A 90 -10.70 3.24 -2.21
CA VAL A 90 -10.32 2.82 -0.86
C VAL A 90 -10.72 3.90 0.13
N HIS A 91 -11.76 3.65 0.91
CA HIS A 91 -12.09 4.47 2.07
C HIS A 91 -11.02 4.26 3.14
N ARG A 92 -10.14 5.25 3.32
CA ARG A 92 -9.27 5.29 4.50
C ARG A 92 -10.14 5.78 5.66
N SER A 93 -10.37 4.94 6.66
CA SER A 93 -11.04 5.41 7.88
C SER A 93 -10.12 6.39 8.63
N PRO A 94 -10.64 7.45 9.25
CA PRO A 94 -9.83 8.41 10.02
C PRO A 94 -9.06 7.78 11.20
N THR A 95 -9.56 6.66 11.72
CA THR A 95 -8.93 5.83 12.76
C THR A 95 -8.27 4.58 12.19
N GLY A 96 -8.05 4.55 10.87
CA GLY A 96 -7.63 3.37 10.13
C GLY A 96 -6.36 2.78 10.67
N ASN A 97 -6.50 1.55 11.16
CA ASN A 97 -5.45 0.59 11.44
C ASN A 97 -4.39 0.74 10.34
N HIS A 98 -3.32 1.48 10.67
CA HIS A 98 -2.31 1.82 9.70
C HIS A 98 -1.70 0.48 9.30
N GLY A 99 -1.80 0.11 8.02
CA GLY A 99 -0.96 -0.97 7.48
C GLY A 99 0.54 -0.71 7.69
N GLY A 100 0.90 0.45 8.25
CA GLY A 100 2.21 0.93 8.68
C GLY A 100 2.91 0.11 9.75
N GLU A 101 2.20 -0.63 10.60
CA GLU A 101 2.84 -1.40 11.68
C GLU A 101 3.37 -2.76 11.22
N SER A 102 2.81 -3.29 10.13
CA SER A 102 3.37 -4.46 9.47
C SER A 102 4.54 -4.01 8.61
N GLY A 103 5.74 -4.56 8.83
CA GLY A 103 6.99 -4.22 8.11
C GLY A 103 6.94 -4.31 6.57
N LEU A 104 5.80 -4.71 6.00
CA LEU A 104 5.47 -4.57 4.59
C LEU A 104 5.29 -3.10 4.15
N ASN A 105 5.06 -2.15 5.08
CA ASN A 105 4.96 -0.73 4.73
C ASN A 105 6.29 -0.12 4.26
N LEU A 106 7.43 -0.73 4.59
CA LEU A 106 8.74 -0.36 4.04
C LEU A 106 8.89 -0.70 2.55
N PHE A 107 8.15 -1.69 2.05
CA PHE A 107 8.21 -2.15 0.66
C PHE A 107 7.02 -1.72 -0.19
N ALA A 108 5.84 -1.57 0.43
CA ALA A 108 4.58 -1.30 -0.28
C ALA A 108 4.18 0.18 -0.28
N ASN A 109 4.49 0.92 0.79
CA ASN A 109 4.25 2.36 0.84
C ASN A 109 5.47 3.06 0.25
N ASP A 110 5.23 4.07 -0.59
CA ASP A 110 6.28 4.95 -1.08
C ASP A 110 7.09 5.48 0.11
N VAL A 111 8.36 5.82 -0.10
CA VAL A 111 9.19 6.46 0.93
C VAL A 111 8.52 7.80 1.26
N GLN A 112 7.56 7.79 2.17
CA GLN A 112 7.10 8.99 2.81
C GLN A 112 8.34 9.49 3.51
N ALA A 113 8.86 10.62 3.06
CA ALA A 113 9.87 11.35 3.78
C ALA A 113 9.25 11.66 5.14
N VAL A 114 9.45 10.75 6.10
CA VAL A 114 9.13 10.98 7.49
C VAL A 114 9.99 12.16 7.83
N ARG A 115 9.36 13.33 7.84
CA ARG A 115 9.95 14.53 8.40
C ARG A 115 10.23 14.15 9.84
N LEU A 116 11.47 13.74 10.08
CA LEU A 116 12.04 13.66 11.41
C LEU A 116 12.05 15.10 11.88
N GLU A 117 10.93 15.50 12.46
CA GLU A 117 10.83 16.73 13.23
C GLU A 117 11.91 16.59 14.28
N THR A 118 13.05 17.24 14.05
CA THR A 118 14.16 17.22 14.99
C THR A 118 13.60 17.85 16.26
N PRO A 119 13.49 17.10 17.37
CA PRO A 119 13.07 17.68 18.63
C PRO A 119 14.19 18.63 19.05
N GLY A 120 14.07 19.90 18.69
CA GLY A 120 15.17 20.86 18.83
C GLY A 120 15.07 22.09 17.94
N LEU A 121 14.16 22.12 16.96
CA LEU A 121 13.88 23.35 16.21
C LEU A 121 12.38 23.60 16.07
N GLN A 122 11.68 23.63 17.19
CA GLN A 122 10.42 24.37 17.25
C GLN A 122 10.73 25.82 16.85
N PRO A 123 10.00 26.43 15.89
CA PRO A 123 10.01 27.88 15.80
C PRO A 123 9.58 28.34 17.18
N ALA A 124 10.47 29.04 17.90
CA ALA A 124 10.29 29.40 19.30
C ALA A 124 8.84 29.83 19.51
N ALA A 125 8.00 28.91 20.00
CA ALA A 125 6.67 29.21 20.41
C ALA A 125 6.91 30.23 21.52
N THR A 126 6.45 31.44 21.29
CA THR A 126 6.45 32.55 22.23
C THR A 126 6.25 31.97 23.62
N GLY A 127 7.28 31.95 24.47
CA GLY A 127 7.33 31.09 25.67
C GLY A 127 6.14 31.27 26.63
N ILE A 128 5.37 32.34 26.45
CA ILE A 128 4.10 32.62 27.11
C ILE A 128 3.03 31.57 26.79
N ASP A 129 2.94 31.09 25.54
CA ASP A 129 1.91 30.15 25.11
C ASP A 129 2.15 28.74 25.70
N ASP A 130 3.41 28.28 25.72
CA ASP A 130 3.81 26.99 26.32
C ASP A 130 3.60 26.97 27.85
N ILE A 131 3.89 28.08 28.53
CA ILE A 131 3.62 28.23 29.97
C ILE A 131 2.11 28.17 30.24
N SER A 132 1.30 28.81 29.40
CA SER A 132 -0.16 28.83 29.54
C SER A 132 -0.76 27.43 29.37
N GLU A 133 -0.26 26.65 28.40
CA GLU A 133 -0.69 25.27 28.15
C GLU A 133 -0.30 24.34 29.32
N ARG A 134 0.91 24.50 29.86
CA ARG A 134 1.37 23.79 31.07
C ARG A 134 0.50 24.09 32.29
N LEU A 135 0.14 25.36 32.50
CA LEU A 135 -0.73 25.78 33.62
C LEU A 135 -2.14 25.20 33.50
N LEU A 136 -2.71 25.17 32.29
CA LEU A 136 -4.01 24.55 32.02
C LEU A 136 -3.98 23.04 32.32
N ARG A 137 -2.90 22.36 31.94
CA ARG A 137 -2.72 20.93 32.21
C ARG A 137 -2.57 20.64 33.70
N LEU A 138 -1.80 21.45 34.43
CA LEU A 138 -1.67 21.34 35.89
C LEU A 138 -3.02 21.53 36.59
N LYS A 139 -3.82 22.51 36.14
CA LYS A 139 -5.17 22.74 36.68
C LYS A 139 -6.08 21.54 36.44
N ALA A 140 -6.07 20.98 35.23
CA ALA A 140 -6.86 19.80 34.89
C ALA A 140 -6.50 18.57 35.74
N LEU A 141 -5.23 18.43 36.14
CA LEU A 141 -4.78 17.35 37.03
C LEU A 141 -5.18 17.59 38.49
N HIS A 142 -5.16 18.85 38.95
CA HIS A 142 -5.64 19.24 40.26
C HIS A 142 -7.15 19.00 40.41
N ASP A 143 -7.95 19.41 39.41
CA ASP A 143 -9.40 19.24 39.41
C ASP A 143 -9.83 17.76 39.41
N ARG A 144 -8.97 16.87 38.87
CA ARG A 144 -9.16 15.41 38.90
C ARG A 144 -8.72 14.74 40.21
N GLY A 145 -8.19 15.53 41.16
CA GLY A 145 -7.66 15.02 42.43
C GLY A 145 -6.36 14.22 42.32
N ALA A 146 -5.68 14.28 41.16
CA ALA A 146 -4.42 13.58 40.95
C ALA A 146 -3.21 14.30 41.59
N LEU A 147 -3.36 15.61 41.90
CA LEU A 147 -2.36 16.41 42.60
C LEU A 147 -2.95 16.97 43.89
N SER A 148 -2.19 16.85 44.98
CA SER A 148 -2.53 17.56 46.21
C SER A 148 -2.39 19.09 46.03
N PRO A 149 -3.09 19.91 46.84
CA PRO A 149 -3.02 21.37 46.73
C PRO A 149 -1.60 21.93 46.90
N ALA A 150 -0.78 21.27 47.73
CA ALA A 150 0.60 21.68 47.99
C ALA A 150 1.53 21.42 46.79
N GLU A 151 1.36 20.28 46.11
CA GLU A 151 2.15 19.92 44.93
C GLU A 151 1.79 20.79 43.72
N TYR A 152 0.51 21.12 43.55
CA TYR A 152 0.06 22.02 42.50
C TYR A 152 0.70 23.41 42.63
N GLU A 153 0.74 23.99 43.83
CA GLU A 153 1.36 25.31 44.07
C GLU A 153 2.90 25.27 43.92
N ALA A 154 3.55 24.14 44.18
CA ALA A 154 4.98 23.99 43.92
C ALA A 154 5.28 24.01 42.40
N LEU A 155 4.54 23.21 41.63
CA LEU A 155 4.73 23.07 40.18
C LEU A 155 4.29 24.30 39.39
N LYS A 156 3.21 24.97 39.84
CA LYS A 156 2.79 26.26 39.28
C LYS A 156 3.86 27.33 39.47
N ARG A 157 4.50 27.37 40.65
CA ARG A 157 5.62 28.30 40.90
C ARG A 157 6.82 27.98 40.01
N GLU A 158 7.16 26.71 39.84
CA GLU A 158 8.24 26.29 38.94
C GLU A 158 7.96 26.67 37.48
N ALA A 159 6.72 26.52 37.01
CA ALA A 159 6.33 26.91 35.65
C ALA A 159 6.37 28.42 35.40
N ILE A 160 6.10 29.25 36.43
CA ILE A 160 6.06 30.71 36.32
C ILE A 160 7.45 31.34 36.53
N TYR A 161 8.22 30.81 37.48
CA TYR A 161 9.50 31.39 37.89
C TYR A 161 10.73 30.67 37.36
N GLY A 162 10.56 29.52 36.68
CA GLY A 162 11.57 28.80 35.89
C GLY A 162 13.02 29.05 36.28
N ARG A 163 13.39 28.70 37.52
CA ARG A 163 14.68 28.90 38.22
C ARG A 163 15.53 30.11 37.81
#